data_AF-A0A7X5D093-F1
#
_entry.id   AF-A0A7X5D093-F1
#
_cell.length_a   1.000
_cell.length_b   1.000
_cell.length_c   1.000
_cell.angle_alpha   90.00
_cell.angle_beta   90.00
_cell.angle_gamma   90.00
#
_symmetry.space_group_name_H-M   'P 1'
#
loop_
_entity.id
_entity.type
_entity.pdbx_description
1 polymer ?
#
loop_
_entity_poly.entity_id
_entity_poly.type
_entity_poly.pdbx_seq_one_letter_code
_entity_poly.pdbx_strand_id
1 'polypeptide(L)'
;MLPKPIWFENDKVMILDQTQLPEQCIVKEMKTIEEVWESIKKLEVRGAPAIGLAGAFGVYIGIKNWSQTKNVIVDEFLTKVIEIGDYIDTARPTAVNLHWAIERMKQKAKSIWECHLQKQSTISEMIQQLLQEAQQMLEEDIAACKAIGEYGADILENITDFKAFLTHCNAGALATSMYGTALAPAYIMQQRGKNIKVFSDETRPLLQGSRLTAWELSQSGIDVTTICDNMAGVVMKNKWVQAVITGADRITKNGDSANKIGTYSLSILAKEHNIPFFIAAPLSTIDFDMETGEEIPIEQRDAEEVRHFGEKQTAPTNVNVFNPAFDVTPHQNITAIITEKGVAYPPYSESLKALREGKKPHDKKGLFEMQKQVLKTAKAVVASGLVSGTFGNISMIDRKEGIVAITPSGASYEDMTEKDICITDLEGNIYLENDKKPSSELPMHLAVYHAREDINAVIHTHSLYATVLASQGEKIPAVLTEMGLAGSGEIEIAPFAYPGSKELADETVKALGKNYACLLANHGVVAGAQTLDRAFMVASIVEEGAHVYYLERQSDKISIVPKQAYETVFKAMQQYGK
;
A
#
# COMPACT_ATOMS: atom_id res chain seq x y z
N MET A 1 21.40 -9.05 21.28
CA MET A 1 21.50 -8.62 19.87
C MET A 1 21.71 -9.89 19.06
N LEU A 2 20.84 -10.16 18.08
CA LEU A 2 20.97 -11.35 17.23
C LEU A 2 22.30 -11.31 16.45
N PRO A 3 22.92 -12.47 16.14
CA PRO A 3 24.02 -12.51 15.20
C PRO A 3 23.55 -12.01 13.83
N LYS A 4 24.38 -11.20 13.15
CA LYS A 4 24.13 -10.79 11.77
C LYS A 4 24.37 -11.98 10.85
N PRO A 5 23.57 -12.19 9.80
CA PRO A 5 23.79 -13.32 8.89
C PRO A 5 25.05 -13.14 8.02
N ILE A 6 25.43 -11.89 7.74
CA ILE A 6 26.71 -11.53 7.12
C ILE A 6 27.18 -10.17 7.65
N TRP A 7 28.47 -10.04 7.94
CA TRP A 7 29.08 -8.76 8.31
C TRP A 7 30.58 -8.73 8.02
N PHE A 8 31.14 -7.52 7.99
CA PHE A 8 32.57 -7.28 7.86
C PHE A 8 33.14 -6.73 9.16
N GLU A 9 34.17 -7.36 9.70
CA GLU A 9 34.82 -6.97 10.95
C GLU A 9 36.28 -7.42 10.94
N ASN A 10 37.20 -6.56 11.41
CA ASN A 10 38.64 -6.86 11.50
C ASN A 10 39.23 -7.43 10.19
N ASP A 11 38.89 -6.81 9.05
CA ASP A 11 39.30 -7.22 7.69
C ASP A 11 38.83 -8.61 7.23
N LYS A 12 37.80 -9.14 7.89
CA LYS A 12 37.22 -10.45 7.63
C LYS A 12 35.73 -10.35 7.33
N VAL A 13 35.29 -11.20 6.41
CA VAL A 13 33.87 -11.40 6.13
C VAL A 13 33.41 -12.58 6.96
N MET A 14 32.41 -12.36 7.79
CA MET A 14 31.84 -13.36 8.69
C MET A 14 30.43 -13.68 8.25
N ILE A 15 30.04 -14.94 8.36
CA ILE A 15 28.67 -15.40 8.10
C ILE A 15 28.17 -16.23 9.28
N LEU A 16 26.86 -16.20 9.50
CA LEU A 16 26.18 -17.16 10.36
C LEU A 16 25.77 -18.39 9.52
N ASP A 17 26.18 -19.58 9.93
CA ASP A 17 25.75 -20.82 9.28
C ASP A 17 24.31 -21.15 9.70
N GLN A 18 23.35 -20.77 8.85
CA GLN A 18 21.92 -20.98 9.10
C GLN A 18 21.50 -22.46 8.99
N THR A 19 22.35 -23.35 8.48
CA THR A 19 22.05 -24.80 8.46
C THR A 19 22.06 -25.41 9.86
N GLN A 20 22.79 -24.81 10.79
CA GLN A 20 22.98 -25.29 12.15
C GLN A 20 21.88 -24.83 13.12
N LEU A 21 21.09 -23.83 12.71
CA LEU A 21 19.95 -23.34 13.48
C LEU A 21 18.76 -24.31 13.39
N PRO A 22 17.96 -24.48 14.46
CA PRO A 22 17.98 -23.71 15.71
C PRO A 22 18.92 -24.27 16.80
N GLU A 23 19.60 -25.39 16.54
CA GLU A 23 20.36 -26.13 17.57
C GLU A 23 21.65 -25.41 17.98
N GLN A 24 22.39 -24.87 17.00
CA GLN A 24 23.67 -24.23 17.23
C GLN A 24 23.81 -22.94 16.45
N CYS A 25 24.39 -21.93 17.09
CA CYS A 25 24.75 -20.66 16.47
C CYS A 25 26.23 -20.69 16.08
N ILE A 26 26.53 -21.16 14.87
CA ILE A 26 27.91 -21.28 14.36
C ILE A 26 28.22 -20.13 13.41
N VAL A 27 29.33 -19.44 13.66
CA VAL A 27 29.84 -18.36 12.82
C VAL A 27 31.09 -18.83 12.07
N LYS A 28 31.17 -18.54 10.77
CA LYS A 28 32.31 -18.88 9.90
C LYS A 28 32.95 -17.63 9.32
N GLU A 29 34.28 -17.62 9.24
CA GLU A 29 35.04 -16.65 8.45
C GLU A 29 35.10 -17.14 7.00
N MET A 30 34.72 -16.28 6.05
CA MET A 30 34.86 -16.55 4.62
C MET A 30 36.22 -16.04 4.13
N LYS A 31 37.03 -16.95 3.61
CA LYS A 31 38.42 -16.69 3.19
C LYS A 31 38.64 -16.84 1.70
N THR A 32 37.84 -17.66 1.01
CA THR A 32 37.98 -17.88 -0.43
C THR A 32 36.66 -17.75 -1.18
N ILE A 33 36.74 -17.61 -2.51
CA ILE A 33 35.54 -17.51 -3.36
C ILE A 33 34.75 -18.83 -3.39
N GLU A 34 35.44 -19.96 -3.26
CA GLU A 34 34.84 -21.30 -3.21
C GLU A 34 34.03 -21.47 -1.92
N GLU A 35 34.55 -20.99 -0.78
CA GLU A 35 33.82 -21.01 0.50
C GLU A 35 32.53 -20.18 0.42
N VAL A 36 32.58 -18.99 -0.18
CA VAL A 36 31.40 -18.14 -0.40
C VAL A 36 30.39 -18.82 -1.34
N TRP A 37 30.86 -19.35 -2.46
CA TRP A 37 30.02 -20.07 -3.42
C TRP A 37 29.33 -21.27 -2.77
N GLU A 38 30.07 -22.08 -2.01
CA GLU A 38 29.53 -23.24 -1.30
C GLU A 38 28.51 -22.83 -0.23
N SER A 39 28.78 -21.77 0.52
CA SER A 39 27.88 -21.24 1.54
C SER A 39 26.52 -20.83 0.95
N ILE A 40 26.53 -20.13 -0.19
CA ILE A 40 25.32 -19.77 -0.93
C ILE A 40 24.60 -21.02 -1.45
N LYS A 41 25.35 -21.99 -2.00
CA LYS A 41 24.80 -23.21 -2.58
C LYS A 41 24.14 -24.12 -1.54
N LYS A 42 24.79 -24.30 -0.39
CA LYS A 42 24.35 -25.16 0.73
C LYS A 42 23.31 -24.48 1.64
N LEU A 43 22.95 -23.23 1.35
CA LEU A 43 22.00 -22.43 2.14
C LEU A 43 22.51 -22.12 3.55
N GLU A 44 23.83 -22.03 3.73
CA GLU A 44 24.43 -21.52 4.98
C GLU A 44 24.12 -20.03 5.13
N VAL A 45 24.18 -19.27 4.03
CA VAL A 45 23.58 -17.94 3.91
C VAL A 45 22.34 -18.02 3.02
N ARG A 46 21.21 -17.51 3.51
CA ARG A 46 19.95 -17.51 2.77
C ARG A 46 19.14 -16.25 3.05
N GLY A 47 18.16 -15.99 2.17
CA GLY A 47 17.41 -14.75 2.11
C GLY A 47 17.97 -13.86 1.00
N ALA A 48 17.08 -13.23 0.24
CA ALA A 48 17.46 -12.60 -1.02
C ALA A 48 18.52 -11.48 -0.82
N PRO A 49 18.37 -10.55 0.14
CA PRO A 49 19.41 -9.55 0.38
C PRO A 49 20.71 -10.14 0.96
N ALA A 50 20.63 -11.09 1.90
CA ALA A 50 21.81 -11.70 2.50
C ALA A 50 22.70 -12.44 1.48
N ILE A 51 22.08 -13.15 0.52
CA ILE A 51 22.80 -13.80 -0.57
C ILE A 51 23.45 -12.76 -1.50
N GLY A 52 22.77 -11.66 -1.81
CA GLY A 52 23.34 -10.57 -2.60
C GLY A 52 24.61 -10.00 -1.96
N LEU A 53 24.57 -9.76 -0.65
CA LEU A 53 25.73 -9.30 0.11
C LEU A 53 26.85 -10.33 0.18
N ALA A 54 26.53 -11.62 0.31
CA ALA A 54 27.51 -12.69 0.21
C ALA A 54 28.21 -12.67 -1.16
N GLY A 55 27.46 -12.43 -2.24
CA GLY A 55 28.02 -12.23 -3.57
C GLY A 55 28.97 -11.03 -3.64
N ALA A 56 28.55 -9.87 -3.13
CA ALA A 56 29.36 -8.65 -3.15
C ALA A 56 30.66 -8.78 -2.34
N PHE A 57 30.58 -9.32 -1.12
CA PHE A 57 31.76 -9.61 -0.31
C PHE A 57 32.62 -10.73 -0.91
N GLY A 58 32.02 -11.70 -1.61
CA GLY A 58 32.75 -12.73 -2.35
C GLY A 58 33.60 -12.15 -3.48
N VAL A 59 33.09 -11.16 -4.22
CA VAL A 59 33.88 -10.42 -5.23
C VAL A 59 35.09 -9.73 -4.58
N TYR A 60 34.88 -9.07 -3.44
CA TYR A 60 35.97 -8.46 -2.66
C TYR A 60 37.02 -9.49 -2.20
N ILE A 61 36.59 -10.62 -1.62
CA ILE A 61 37.50 -11.69 -1.17
C ILE A 61 38.32 -12.22 -2.35
N GLY A 62 37.66 -12.49 -3.49
CA GLY A 62 38.32 -13.00 -4.67
C GLY A 62 39.39 -12.07 -5.21
N ILE A 63 39.07 -10.78 -5.35
CA ILE A 63 40.03 -9.81 -5.90
C ILE A 63 41.17 -9.53 -4.91
N LYS A 64 40.88 -9.53 -3.60
CA LYS A 64 41.90 -9.44 -2.54
C LYS A 64 42.87 -10.61 -2.62
N ASN A 65 42.38 -11.84 -2.70
CA ASN A 65 43.22 -13.03 -2.79
C ASN A 65 44.04 -13.05 -4.09
N TRP A 66 43.42 -12.67 -5.22
CA TRP A 66 44.13 -12.55 -6.50
C TRP A 66 45.29 -11.54 -6.42
N SER A 67 45.09 -10.39 -5.77
CA SER A 67 46.13 -9.36 -5.63
C SER A 67 47.35 -9.78 -4.81
N GLN A 68 47.23 -10.87 -4.04
CA GLN A 68 48.31 -11.45 -3.25
C GLN A 68 49.09 -12.53 -4.00
N THR A 69 48.67 -12.88 -5.22
CA THR A 69 49.39 -13.84 -6.07
C THR A 69 50.65 -13.22 -6.68
N LYS A 70 51.54 -14.05 -7.24
CA LYS A 70 52.76 -13.57 -7.91
C LYS A 70 52.41 -13.06 -9.31
N ASN A 71 53.03 -11.94 -9.73
CA ASN A 71 52.90 -11.34 -11.07
C ASN A 71 51.51 -10.73 -11.39
N VAL A 72 50.89 -10.05 -10.44
CA VAL A 72 49.63 -9.34 -10.67
C VAL A 72 49.83 -8.20 -11.68
N ILE A 73 49.06 -8.22 -12.77
CA ILE A 73 49.03 -7.17 -13.79
C ILE A 73 47.81 -6.28 -13.50
N VAL A 74 48.04 -4.99 -13.27
CA VAL A 74 46.97 -4.01 -12.94
C VAL A 74 45.90 -3.98 -14.04
N ASP A 75 46.32 -4.09 -15.30
CA ASP A 75 45.45 -4.09 -16.48
C ASP A 75 44.47 -5.28 -16.55
N GLU A 76 44.70 -6.33 -15.77
CA GLU A 76 43.80 -7.48 -15.68
C GLU A 76 42.73 -7.31 -14.60
N PHE A 77 42.77 -6.23 -13.80
CA PHE A 77 41.85 -6.02 -12.67
C PHE A 77 40.38 -6.17 -13.06
N LEU A 78 39.94 -5.46 -14.11
CA LEU A 78 38.53 -5.47 -14.51
C LEU A 78 38.11 -6.87 -14.99
N THR A 79 38.93 -7.50 -15.84
CA THR A 79 38.70 -8.86 -16.32
C THR A 79 38.57 -9.83 -15.15
N LYS A 80 39.46 -9.72 -14.15
CA LYS A 80 39.45 -10.61 -12.99
C LYS A 80 38.22 -10.43 -12.11
N VAL A 81 37.78 -9.19 -11.89
CA VAL A 81 36.52 -8.94 -11.15
C VAL A 81 35.33 -9.56 -11.86
N ILE A 82 35.26 -9.44 -13.20
CA ILE A 82 34.19 -10.04 -14.01
C ILE A 82 34.20 -11.56 -13.87
N GLU A 83 35.37 -12.22 -14.06
CA GLU A 83 35.50 -13.68 -13.92
C GLU A 83 35.08 -14.19 -12.53
N ILE A 84 35.48 -13.49 -11.46
CA ILE A 84 35.10 -13.84 -10.08
C ILE A 84 33.60 -13.69 -9.89
N GLY A 85 33.03 -12.57 -10.36
CA GLY A 85 31.59 -12.33 -10.28
C GLY A 85 30.79 -13.40 -11.01
N ASP A 86 31.17 -13.71 -12.25
CA ASP A 86 30.51 -14.75 -13.07
C ASP A 86 30.56 -16.12 -12.38
N TYR A 87 31.70 -16.48 -11.77
CA TYR A 87 31.81 -17.73 -11.01
C TYR A 87 30.84 -17.76 -9.81
N ILE A 88 30.80 -16.71 -8.99
CA ILE A 88 29.93 -16.66 -7.81
C ILE A 88 28.45 -16.72 -8.21
N ASP A 89 28.05 -16.07 -9.30
CA ASP A 89 26.67 -16.03 -9.78
C ASP A 89 26.12 -17.43 -10.13
N THR A 90 27.00 -18.36 -10.51
CA THR A 90 26.62 -19.76 -10.79
C THR A 90 26.15 -20.54 -9.56
N ALA A 91 26.37 -20.03 -8.34
CA ALA A 91 25.95 -20.71 -7.11
C ALA A 91 24.43 -20.97 -7.13
N ARG A 92 23.65 -19.96 -7.54
CA ARG A 92 22.19 -20.02 -7.64
C ARG A 92 21.68 -19.14 -8.80
N PRO A 93 21.63 -19.66 -10.04
CA PRO A 93 21.28 -18.88 -11.23
C PRO A 93 19.89 -18.23 -11.23
N THR A 94 18.99 -18.68 -10.36
CA THR A 94 17.63 -18.13 -10.21
C THR A 94 17.54 -17.01 -9.16
N ALA A 95 18.61 -16.73 -8.41
CA ALA A 95 18.63 -15.74 -7.35
C ALA A 95 18.90 -14.32 -7.89
N VAL A 96 17.84 -13.55 -8.12
CA VAL A 96 17.92 -12.19 -8.69
C VAL A 96 18.81 -11.25 -7.89
N ASN A 97 18.71 -11.27 -6.56
CA ASN A 97 19.51 -10.40 -5.70
C ASN A 97 21.01 -10.75 -5.70
N LEU A 98 21.36 -12.02 -5.97
CA LEU A 98 22.76 -12.42 -6.17
C LEU A 98 23.31 -11.75 -7.44
N HIS A 99 22.60 -11.95 -8.54
CA HIS A 99 22.95 -11.39 -9.83
C HIS A 99 23.03 -9.87 -9.78
N TRP A 100 22.01 -9.19 -9.23
CA TRP A 100 21.98 -7.74 -9.05
C TRP A 100 23.20 -7.22 -8.28
N ALA A 101 23.54 -7.88 -7.16
CA ALA A 101 24.67 -7.47 -6.32
C ALA A 101 26.02 -7.62 -7.05
N ILE A 102 26.18 -8.73 -7.78
CA ILE A 102 27.38 -9.00 -8.58
C ILE A 102 27.51 -8.00 -9.72
N GLU A 103 26.42 -7.70 -10.44
CA GLU A 103 26.41 -6.71 -11.51
C GLU A 103 26.73 -5.30 -10.99
N ARG A 104 26.22 -4.93 -9.82
CA ARG A 104 26.60 -3.67 -9.15
C ARG A 104 28.11 -3.61 -8.86
N MET A 105 28.69 -4.70 -8.38
CA MET A 105 30.14 -4.78 -8.13
C MET A 105 30.96 -4.71 -9.43
N LYS A 106 30.52 -5.36 -10.51
CA LYS A 106 31.16 -5.28 -11.84
C LYS A 106 31.09 -3.85 -12.41
N GLN A 107 29.95 -3.19 -12.29
CA GLN A 107 29.78 -1.79 -12.70
C GLN A 107 30.68 -0.85 -11.89
N LYS A 108 30.77 -1.05 -10.57
CA LYS A 108 31.70 -0.31 -9.72
C LYS A 108 33.13 -0.54 -10.16
N ALA A 109 33.54 -1.78 -10.41
CA ALA A 109 34.88 -2.12 -10.90
C ALA A 109 35.20 -1.43 -12.23
N LYS A 110 34.23 -1.34 -13.14
CA LYS A 110 34.37 -0.59 -14.40
C LYS A 110 34.64 0.89 -14.14
N SER A 111 33.89 1.53 -13.24
CA SER A 111 34.13 2.94 -12.89
C SER A 111 35.50 3.17 -12.22
N ILE A 112 35.94 2.23 -11.39
CA ILE A 112 37.25 2.26 -10.73
C ILE A 112 38.35 2.15 -11.79
N TRP A 113 38.18 1.24 -12.76
CA TRP A 113 39.08 1.05 -13.87
C TRP A 113 39.21 2.30 -14.75
N GLU A 114 38.09 2.91 -15.13
CA GLU A 114 38.07 4.16 -15.91
C GLU A 114 38.79 5.31 -15.18
N CYS A 115 38.65 5.40 -13.85
CA CYS A 115 39.38 6.37 -13.03
C CYS A 115 40.88 6.07 -12.97
N HIS A 116 41.26 4.79 -12.84
CA HIS A 116 42.65 4.35 -12.83
C HIS A 116 43.38 4.77 -14.12
N LEU A 117 42.75 4.65 -15.29
CA LEU A 117 43.32 5.08 -16.57
C LEU A 117 43.68 6.58 -16.61
N GLN A 118 43.09 7.40 -15.75
CA GLN A 118 43.35 8.84 -15.66
C GLN A 118 44.34 9.21 -14.55
N LYS A 119 44.29 8.53 -13.40
CA LYS A 119 44.98 8.93 -12.16
C LYS A 119 46.02 7.92 -11.65
N GLN A 120 46.24 6.79 -12.35
CA GLN A 120 47.16 5.72 -11.98
C GLN A 120 47.02 5.26 -10.51
N SER A 121 45.81 4.86 -10.11
CA SER A 121 45.55 4.28 -8.77
C SER A 121 46.29 2.96 -8.58
N THR A 122 46.71 2.67 -7.36
CA THR A 122 47.28 1.36 -7.00
C THR A 122 46.19 0.28 -6.91
N ILE A 123 46.54 -0.99 -7.13
CA ILE A 123 45.59 -2.12 -6.96
C ILE A 123 44.98 -2.12 -5.55
N SER A 124 45.76 -1.78 -4.52
CA SER A 124 45.26 -1.71 -3.15
C SER A 124 44.14 -0.67 -2.98
N GLU A 125 44.27 0.50 -3.60
CA GLU A 125 43.23 1.55 -3.58
C GLU A 125 41.99 1.12 -4.36
N MET A 126 42.17 0.39 -5.46
CA MET A 126 41.05 -0.14 -6.26
C MET A 126 40.26 -1.21 -5.50
N ILE A 127 40.95 -2.12 -4.80
CA ILE A 127 40.33 -3.13 -3.94
C ILE A 127 39.59 -2.48 -2.77
N GLN A 128 40.16 -1.44 -2.17
CA GLN A 128 39.50 -0.72 -1.08
C GLN A 128 38.21 -0.03 -1.53
N GLN A 129 38.17 0.51 -2.75
CA GLN A 129 36.93 1.07 -3.31
C GLN A 129 35.86 0.01 -3.59
N LEU A 130 36.24 -1.22 -3.96
CA LEU A 130 35.30 -2.33 -4.06
C LEU A 130 34.78 -2.77 -2.68
N LEU A 131 35.64 -2.83 -1.67
CA LEU A 131 35.22 -3.11 -0.29
C LEU A 131 34.20 -2.08 0.19
N GLN A 132 34.47 -0.79 -0.05
CA GLN A 132 33.56 0.30 0.30
C GLN A 132 32.19 0.14 -0.37
N GLU A 133 32.13 -0.31 -1.62
CA GLU A 133 30.86 -0.57 -2.30
C GLU A 133 30.08 -1.72 -1.64
N ALA A 134 30.75 -2.84 -1.31
CA ALA A 134 30.10 -3.95 -0.62
C ALA A 134 29.60 -3.55 0.79
N GLN A 135 30.36 -2.73 1.51
CA GLN A 135 29.94 -2.15 2.79
C GLN A 135 28.78 -1.18 2.63
N GLN A 136 28.78 -0.36 1.57
CA GLN A 136 27.68 0.55 1.27
C GLN A 136 26.40 -0.22 0.98
N MET A 137 26.46 -1.32 0.22
CA MET A 137 25.31 -2.20 -0.02
C MET A 137 24.75 -2.79 1.28
N LEU A 138 25.62 -3.17 2.22
CA LEU A 138 25.22 -3.64 3.55
C LEU A 138 24.47 -2.55 4.33
N GLU A 139 25.00 -1.33 4.34
CA GLU A 139 24.36 -0.19 5.02
C GLU A 139 23.02 0.20 4.39
N GLU A 140 22.93 0.19 3.06
CA GLU A 140 21.71 0.45 2.31
C GLU A 140 20.62 -0.59 2.63
N ASP A 141 20.96 -1.88 2.72
CA ASP A 141 20.00 -2.93 3.09
C ASP A 141 19.53 -2.79 4.56
N ILE A 142 20.43 -2.46 5.49
CA ILE A 142 20.05 -2.19 6.89
C ILE A 142 19.05 -1.02 6.95
N ALA A 143 19.35 0.07 6.23
CA ALA A 143 18.49 1.24 6.19
C ALA A 143 17.13 0.91 5.55
N ALA A 144 17.12 0.13 4.47
CA ALA A 144 15.90 -0.31 3.80
C ALA A 144 15.02 -1.18 4.70
N CYS A 145 15.61 -2.20 5.32
CA CYS A 145 14.92 -3.09 6.26
C CYS A 145 14.33 -2.33 7.45
N LYS A 146 15.08 -1.36 7.99
CA LYS A 146 14.59 -0.51 9.08
C LYS A 146 13.40 0.34 8.63
N ALA A 147 13.47 0.98 7.46
CA ALA A 147 12.38 1.80 6.92
C ALA A 147 11.11 0.96 6.64
N ILE A 148 11.27 -0.25 6.07
CA ILE A 148 10.17 -1.21 5.89
C ILE A 148 9.54 -1.56 7.26
N GLY A 149 10.38 -1.79 8.26
CA GLY A 149 9.93 -2.04 9.63
C GLY A 149 9.14 -0.88 10.23
N GLU A 150 9.60 0.36 10.03
CA GLU A 150 8.93 1.57 10.51
C GLU A 150 7.57 1.77 9.84
N TYR A 151 7.49 1.71 8.50
CA TYR A 151 6.22 1.80 7.78
C TYR A 151 5.27 0.67 8.13
N GLY A 152 5.77 -0.56 8.23
CA GLY A 152 4.94 -1.70 8.62
C GLY A 152 4.44 -1.58 10.06
N ALA A 153 5.26 -1.15 11.01
CA ALA A 153 4.83 -0.90 12.38
C ALA A 153 3.74 0.18 12.43
N ASP A 154 3.88 1.27 11.66
CA ASP A 154 2.87 2.32 11.57
C ASP A 154 1.53 1.78 11.06
N ILE A 155 1.53 0.92 10.03
CA ILE A 155 0.31 0.26 9.54
C ILE A 155 -0.32 -0.58 10.65
N LEU A 156 0.46 -1.45 11.29
CA LEU A 156 -0.05 -2.37 12.30
C LEU A 156 -0.62 -1.62 13.50
N GLU A 157 0.00 -0.52 13.93
CA GLU A 157 -0.50 0.33 15.02
C GLU A 157 -1.83 1.03 14.69
N ASN A 158 -2.13 1.25 13.40
CA ASN A 158 -3.42 1.80 12.97
C ASN A 158 -4.53 0.75 12.84
N ILE A 159 -4.23 -0.55 12.96
CA ILE A 159 -5.25 -1.60 12.95
C ILE A 159 -5.95 -1.63 14.32
N THR A 160 -7.28 -1.59 14.31
CA THR A 160 -8.08 -1.63 15.54
C THR A 160 -7.83 -2.93 16.31
N ASP A 161 -7.63 -2.83 17.63
CA ASP A 161 -7.35 -3.95 18.52
C ASP A 161 -6.18 -4.85 18.09
N PHE A 162 -5.17 -4.28 17.42
CA PHE A 162 -4.00 -5.01 16.99
C PHE A 162 -3.23 -5.63 18.18
N LYS A 163 -3.07 -6.96 18.14
CA LYS A 163 -2.34 -7.74 19.15
C LYS A 163 -1.34 -8.69 18.53
N ALA A 164 -1.66 -9.23 17.36
CA ALA A 164 -0.80 -10.20 16.69
C ALA A 164 -0.93 -10.15 15.17
N PHE A 165 0.15 -10.56 14.51
CA PHE A 165 0.13 -10.89 13.09
C PHE A 165 0.61 -12.33 12.86
N LEU A 166 0.21 -12.90 11.73
CA LEU A 166 0.73 -14.17 11.24
C LEU A 166 1.75 -13.92 10.11
N THR A 167 2.82 -14.71 10.08
CA THR A 167 3.82 -14.68 9.00
C THR A 167 4.12 -16.08 8.48
N HIS A 168 4.80 -16.13 7.34
CA HIS A 168 5.15 -17.33 6.61
C HIS A 168 6.59 -17.27 6.12
N CYS A 169 7.29 -18.41 6.12
CA CYS A 169 8.73 -18.53 5.85
C CYS A 169 9.59 -17.75 6.87
N ASN A 170 10.74 -17.26 6.43
CA ASN A 170 11.65 -16.43 7.20
C ASN A 170 12.08 -15.21 6.36
N ALA A 171 11.49 -14.07 6.68
CA ALA A 171 11.80 -12.76 6.10
C ALA A 171 12.19 -11.77 7.21
N GLY A 172 13.05 -12.25 8.13
CA GLY A 172 13.56 -11.49 9.27
C GLY A 172 15.03 -11.14 9.16
N ALA A 173 15.65 -10.86 10.30
CA ALA A 173 17.02 -10.39 10.38
C ALA A 173 18.02 -11.40 9.84
N LEU A 174 17.69 -12.69 9.91
CA LEU A 174 18.49 -13.77 9.33
C LEU A 174 18.45 -13.83 7.79
N ALA A 175 17.41 -13.27 7.17
CA ALA A 175 17.25 -13.28 5.72
C ALA A 175 17.80 -12.02 5.02
N THR A 176 18.18 -10.99 5.79
CA THR A 176 18.66 -9.70 5.28
C THR A 176 19.99 -9.32 5.96
N SER A 177 20.35 -8.05 6.08
CA SER A 177 21.53 -7.64 6.88
C SER A 177 21.22 -7.46 8.36
N MET A 178 20.01 -7.00 8.66
CA MET A 178 19.49 -6.65 9.98
C MET A 178 17.99 -6.37 9.87
N TYR A 179 17.25 -6.53 10.98
CA TYR A 179 15.79 -6.34 11.10
C TYR A 179 14.95 -7.32 10.26
N GLY A 180 15.18 -7.40 8.95
CA GLY A 180 14.37 -8.15 8.01
C GLY A 180 13.40 -7.27 7.23
N THR A 181 12.41 -7.91 6.61
CA THR A 181 11.31 -7.21 5.95
C THR A 181 10.00 -7.47 6.70
N ALA A 182 9.40 -8.66 6.55
CA ALA A 182 8.12 -9.00 7.17
C ALA A 182 8.17 -9.05 8.70
N LEU A 183 9.35 -9.35 9.28
CA LEU A 183 9.54 -9.37 10.73
C LEU A 183 10.08 -8.06 11.29
N ALA A 184 10.56 -7.14 10.45
CA ALA A 184 11.04 -5.83 10.89
C ALA A 184 10.00 -5.04 11.68
N PRO A 185 8.70 -5.03 11.32
CA PRO A 185 7.67 -4.38 12.11
C PRO A 185 7.61 -4.89 13.55
N ALA A 186 7.82 -6.19 13.79
CA ALA A 186 7.83 -6.74 15.14
C ALA A 186 8.98 -6.18 15.99
N TYR A 187 10.19 -6.12 15.40
CA TYR A 187 11.36 -5.55 16.07
C TYR A 187 11.17 -4.05 16.35
N ILE A 188 10.63 -3.28 15.40
CA ILE A 188 10.36 -1.86 15.58
C ILE A 188 9.28 -1.62 16.65
N MET A 189 8.19 -2.41 16.65
CA MET A 189 7.15 -2.31 17.67
C MET A 189 7.70 -2.63 19.08
N GLN A 190 8.55 -3.64 19.21
CA GLN A 190 9.23 -3.94 20.47
C GLN A 190 10.13 -2.77 20.92
N GLN A 191 10.88 -2.16 20.00
CA GLN A 191 11.68 -0.95 20.29
C GLN A 191 10.82 0.25 20.71
N ARG A 192 9.58 0.35 20.20
CA ARG A 192 8.56 1.33 20.62
C ARG A 192 7.87 0.96 21.94
N GLY A 193 8.29 -0.12 22.62
CA GLY A 193 7.72 -0.58 23.88
C GLY A 193 6.35 -1.24 23.75
N LYS A 194 5.96 -1.69 22.55
CA LYS A 194 4.72 -2.42 22.31
C LYS A 194 4.96 -3.92 22.44
N ASN A 195 4.10 -4.58 23.22
CA ASN A 195 4.09 -6.04 23.32
C ASN A 195 3.12 -6.60 22.29
N ILE A 196 3.64 -7.30 21.29
CA ILE A 196 2.86 -7.99 20.26
C ILE A 196 3.19 -9.48 20.25
N LYS A 197 2.29 -10.26 19.66
CA LYS A 197 2.51 -11.67 19.36
C LYS A 197 2.72 -11.87 17.86
N VAL A 198 3.57 -12.83 17.50
CA VAL A 198 3.74 -13.29 16.12
C VAL A 198 3.36 -14.76 16.04
N PHE A 199 2.44 -15.10 15.14
CA PHE A 199 2.23 -16.49 14.73
C PHE A 199 3.14 -16.79 13.54
N SER A 200 3.93 -17.85 13.62
CA SER A 200 4.78 -18.29 12.50
C SER A 200 4.30 -19.64 12.02
N ASP A 201 3.92 -19.72 10.76
CA ASP A 201 3.79 -21.01 10.08
C ASP A 201 5.16 -21.71 10.06
N GLU A 202 5.20 -23.04 10.23
CA GLU A 202 6.47 -23.78 10.23
C GLU A 202 7.16 -23.75 8.87
N THR A 203 6.38 -23.63 7.78
CA THR A 203 6.79 -23.49 6.39
C THR A 203 7.42 -24.77 5.82
N ARG A 204 6.62 -25.81 5.60
CA ARG A 204 7.10 -27.02 4.90
C ARG A 204 7.50 -26.70 3.44
N PRO A 205 8.43 -27.47 2.84
CA PRO A 205 9.11 -28.63 3.42
C PRO A 205 10.36 -28.31 4.27
N LEU A 206 10.99 -27.14 4.07
CA LEU A 206 12.31 -26.81 4.64
C LEU A 206 12.27 -26.18 6.04
N LEU A 207 11.06 -25.93 6.56
CA LEU A 207 10.81 -25.55 7.94
C LEU A 207 11.45 -24.20 8.32
N GLN A 208 11.44 -23.24 7.40
CA GLN A 208 12.07 -21.95 7.63
C GLN A 208 11.45 -21.20 8.79
N GLY A 209 10.13 -21.27 8.95
CA GLY A 209 9.44 -20.54 10.00
C GLY A 209 9.68 -21.15 11.39
N SER A 210 9.69 -22.49 11.52
CA SER A 210 10.00 -23.12 12.80
C SER A 210 11.49 -23.07 13.15
N ARG A 211 12.38 -23.25 12.18
CA ARG A 211 13.84 -23.27 12.44
C ARG A 211 14.44 -21.88 12.64
N LEU A 212 14.01 -20.89 11.86
CA LEU A 212 14.65 -19.57 11.85
C LEU A 212 13.76 -18.46 12.41
N THR A 213 12.52 -18.31 11.93
CA THR A 213 11.61 -17.25 12.40
C THR A 213 11.32 -17.39 13.88
N ALA A 214 10.92 -18.58 14.32
CA ALA A 214 10.67 -18.85 15.74
C ALA A 214 11.93 -18.63 16.59
N TRP A 215 13.09 -19.06 16.08
CA TRP A 215 14.37 -18.88 16.76
C TRP A 215 14.71 -17.40 16.93
N GLU A 216 14.72 -16.60 15.86
CA GLU A 216 15.16 -15.19 15.95
C GLU A 216 14.21 -14.32 16.79
N LEU A 217 12.90 -14.55 16.68
CA LEU A 217 11.89 -13.83 17.46
C LEU A 217 11.99 -14.21 18.94
N SER A 218 12.12 -15.50 19.25
CA SER A 218 12.30 -15.98 20.63
C SER A 218 13.60 -15.46 21.24
N GLN A 219 14.72 -15.50 20.51
CA GLN A 219 16.00 -14.95 20.99
C GLN A 219 15.94 -13.44 21.23
N SER A 220 15.04 -12.74 20.55
CA SER A 220 14.81 -11.30 20.73
C SER A 220 13.75 -10.99 21.79
N GLY A 221 13.16 -12.00 22.44
CA GLY A 221 12.13 -11.82 23.46
C GLY A 221 10.77 -11.37 22.90
N ILE A 222 10.52 -11.56 21.60
CA ILE A 222 9.20 -11.35 20.99
C ILE A 222 8.37 -12.62 21.22
N ASP A 223 7.13 -12.47 21.69
CA ASP A 223 6.21 -13.60 21.90
C ASP A 223 5.85 -14.22 20.55
N VAL A 224 6.36 -15.43 20.29
CA VAL A 224 6.14 -16.16 19.05
C VAL A 224 5.45 -17.49 19.34
N THR A 225 4.46 -17.84 18.50
CA THR A 225 3.78 -19.13 18.52
C THR A 225 3.91 -19.78 17.15
N THR A 226 4.68 -20.87 17.06
CA THR A 226 4.83 -21.64 15.83
C THR A 226 3.66 -22.58 15.63
N ILE A 227 3.13 -22.65 14.41
CA ILE A 227 2.03 -23.53 14.02
C ILE A 227 2.38 -24.33 12.76
N CYS A 228 1.73 -25.47 12.55
CA CYS A 228 1.79 -26.12 11.23
C CYS A 228 1.04 -25.27 10.20
N ASP A 229 1.47 -25.33 8.94
CA ASP A 229 0.92 -24.50 7.85
C ASP A 229 -0.62 -24.66 7.72
N ASN A 230 -1.14 -25.87 7.96
CA ASN A 230 -2.58 -26.18 7.89
C ASN A 230 -3.41 -25.63 9.07
N MET A 231 -2.78 -25.03 10.08
CA MET A 231 -3.46 -24.45 11.25
C MET A 231 -3.78 -22.97 11.08
N ALA A 232 -3.23 -22.30 10.05
CA ALA A 232 -3.43 -20.87 9.80
C ALA A 232 -4.92 -20.50 9.74
N GLY A 233 -5.75 -21.34 9.10
CA GLY A 233 -7.20 -21.12 9.03
C GLY A 233 -7.89 -21.12 10.40
N VAL A 234 -7.44 -21.94 11.35
CA VAL A 234 -7.99 -21.97 12.72
C VAL A 234 -7.58 -20.70 13.48
N VAL A 235 -6.32 -20.27 13.33
CA VAL A 235 -5.81 -19.03 13.93
C VAL A 235 -6.59 -17.81 13.45
N MET A 236 -6.85 -17.72 12.14
CA MET A 236 -7.62 -16.65 11.53
C MET A 236 -9.11 -16.71 11.92
N LYS A 237 -9.75 -17.89 11.86
CA LYS A 237 -11.15 -18.08 12.27
C LYS A 237 -11.41 -17.65 13.70
N ASN A 238 -10.48 -17.92 14.61
CA ASN A 238 -10.57 -17.53 16.02
C ASN A 238 -10.17 -16.06 16.27
N LYS A 239 -9.82 -15.30 15.22
CA LYS A 239 -9.38 -13.90 15.28
C LYS A 239 -8.20 -13.67 16.20
N TRP A 240 -7.31 -14.66 16.31
CA TRP A 240 -6.10 -14.55 17.12
C TRP A 240 -5.05 -13.63 16.50
N VAL A 241 -5.18 -13.34 15.20
CA VAL A 241 -4.34 -12.39 14.45
C VAL A 241 -5.21 -11.35 13.76
N GLN A 242 -4.66 -10.14 13.60
CA GLN A 242 -5.34 -8.99 12.98
C GLN A 242 -4.67 -8.57 11.66
N ALA A 243 -3.55 -9.19 11.30
CA ALA A 243 -2.88 -9.00 10.02
C ALA A 243 -2.12 -10.27 9.62
N VAL A 244 -1.84 -10.39 8.32
CA VAL A 244 -0.83 -11.29 7.78
C VAL A 244 0.24 -10.45 7.12
N ILE A 245 1.51 -10.77 7.37
CA ILE A 245 2.64 -10.12 6.70
C ILE A 245 3.66 -11.17 6.26
N THR A 246 4.03 -11.17 4.98
CA THR A 246 5.05 -12.05 4.43
C THR A 246 6.12 -11.26 3.69
N GLY A 247 7.27 -11.89 3.44
CA GLY A 247 8.24 -11.38 2.49
C GLY A 247 7.79 -11.59 1.05
N ALA A 248 8.68 -11.32 0.11
CA ALA A 248 8.58 -11.74 -1.28
C ALA A 248 9.95 -12.13 -1.81
N ASP A 249 9.97 -13.06 -2.76
CA ASP A 249 11.15 -13.40 -3.56
C ASP A 249 11.18 -12.60 -4.87
N ARG A 250 10.00 -12.29 -5.45
CA ARG A 250 9.85 -11.40 -6.60
C ARG A 250 8.46 -10.77 -6.60
N ILE A 251 8.37 -9.52 -7.02
CA ILE A 251 7.09 -8.81 -7.22
C ILE A 251 7.08 -8.25 -8.64
N THR A 252 6.02 -8.50 -9.41
CA THR A 252 5.86 -7.95 -10.76
C THR A 252 5.29 -6.53 -10.72
N LYS A 253 5.28 -5.86 -11.87
CA LYS A 253 4.78 -4.50 -12.01
C LYS A 253 3.31 -4.32 -11.59
N ASN A 254 2.44 -5.30 -11.84
CA ASN A 254 1.04 -5.27 -11.38
C ASN A 254 0.86 -5.61 -9.89
N GLY A 255 1.94 -5.97 -9.19
CA GLY A 255 1.95 -6.32 -7.77
C GLY A 255 1.77 -7.81 -7.46
N ASP A 256 1.67 -8.71 -8.47
CA ASP A 256 1.67 -10.15 -8.20
C ASP A 256 2.99 -10.53 -7.54
N SER A 257 2.91 -11.35 -6.48
CA SER A 257 4.06 -11.62 -5.63
C SER A 257 4.35 -13.11 -5.57
N ALA A 258 5.52 -13.50 -6.06
CA ALA A 258 6.06 -14.82 -5.79
C ALA A 258 6.76 -14.82 -4.43
N ASN A 259 6.39 -15.79 -3.59
CA ASN A 259 6.99 -16.03 -2.29
C ASN A 259 6.96 -17.53 -1.98
N LYS A 260 7.53 -17.93 -0.84
CA LYS A 260 7.58 -19.33 -0.39
C LYS A 260 6.22 -20.03 -0.52
N ILE A 261 6.23 -21.26 -1.05
CA ILE A 261 5.05 -22.12 -1.18
C ILE A 261 4.24 -22.14 0.12
N GLY A 262 2.94 -21.90 0.01
CA GLY A 262 2.03 -21.68 1.13
C GLY A 262 1.51 -20.24 1.21
N THR A 263 2.25 -19.26 0.66
CA THR A 263 1.87 -17.83 0.71
C THR A 263 0.55 -17.56 0.00
N TYR A 264 0.35 -18.13 -1.19
CA TYR A 264 -0.91 -18.01 -1.93
C TYR A 264 -2.10 -18.56 -1.12
N SER A 265 -1.95 -19.75 -0.53
CA SER A 265 -2.99 -20.37 0.31
C SER A 265 -3.31 -19.48 1.51
N LEU A 266 -2.29 -18.89 2.12
CA LEU A 266 -2.45 -17.98 3.24
C LEU A 266 -3.18 -16.69 2.84
N SER A 267 -2.93 -16.16 1.64
CA SER A 267 -3.62 -14.98 1.10
C SER A 267 -5.13 -15.23 0.91
N ILE A 268 -5.50 -16.44 0.50
CA ILE A 268 -6.92 -16.84 0.35
C ILE A 268 -7.59 -16.90 1.72
N LEU A 269 -6.95 -17.53 2.71
CA LEU A 269 -7.48 -17.60 4.06
C LEU A 269 -7.65 -16.20 4.68
N ALA A 270 -6.67 -15.32 4.49
CA ALA A 270 -6.74 -13.96 4.98
C ALA A 270 -7.92 -13.20 4.37
N LYS A 271 -8.10 -13.31 3.04
CA LYS A 271 -9.22 -12.72 2.31
C LYS A 271 -10.58 -13.22 2.81
N GLU A 272 -10.75 -14.54 2.95
CA GLU A 272 -11.99 -15.16 3.45
C GLU A 272 -12.34 -14.67 4.87
N HIS A 273 -11.34 -14.49 5.73
CA HIS A 273 -11.53 -14.02 7.10
C HIS A 273 -11.52 -12.49 7.26
N ASN A 274 -11.45 -11.72 6.17
CA ASN A 274 -11.33 -10.26 6.18
C ASN A 274 -10.15 -9.75 7.02
N ILE A 275 -9.02 -10.44 6.96
CA ILE A 275 -7.76 -10.06 7.60
C ILE A 275 -6.86 -9.43 6.53
N PRO A 276 -6.31 -8.22 6.75
CA PRO A 276 -5.44 -7.58 5.78
C PRO A 276 -4.14 -8.38 5.58
N PHE A 277 -3.75 -8.53 4.32
CA PHE A 277 -2.59 -9.31 3.88
C PHE A 277 -1.55 -8.37 3.27
N PHE A 278 -0.36 -8.31 3.86
CA PHE A 278 0.70 -7.41 3.48
C PHE A 278 1.91 -8.16 2.94
N ILE A 279 2.51 -7.60 1.89
CA ILE A 279 3.86 -7.98 1.46
C ILE A 279 4.84 -6.93 1.94
N ALA A 280 5.96 -7.35 2.52
CA ALA A 280 7.06 -6.47 2.90
C ALA A 280 8.33 -6.86 2.14
N ALA A 281 8.77 -5.99 1.23
CA ALA A 281 9.92 -6.23 0.38
C ALA A 281 10.55 -4.91 -0.09
N PRO A 282 11.88 -4.85 -0.27
CA PRO A 282 12.53 -3.67 -0.80
C PRO A 282 12.20 -3.46 -2.29
N LEU A 283 12.36 -2.23 -2.80
CA LEU A 283 12.16 -1.95 -4.23
C LEU A 283 13.02 -2.81 -5.15
N SER A 284 14.19 -3.27 -4.69
CA SER A 284 15.07 -4.19 -5.43
C SER A 284 14.48 -5.58 -5.68
N THR A 285 13.40 -5.94 -4.97
CA THR A 285 12.65 -7.19 -5.19
C THR A 285 11.56 -7.04 -6.25
N ILE A 286 11.27 -5.81 -6.69
CA ILE A 286 10.27 -5.53 -7.71
C ILE A 286 10.92 -5.60 -9.09
N ASP A 287 10.43 -6.52 -9.90
CA ASP A 287 10.77 -6.68 -11.30
C ASP A 287 9.82 -5.83 -12.16
N PHE A 288 10.26 -4.62 -12.50
CA PHE A 288 9.46 -3.67 -13.28
C PHE A 288 9.37 -4.01 -14.77
N ASP A 289 10.14 -5.00 -15.24
CA ASP A 289 10.13 -5.44 -16.63
C ASP A 289 9.14 -6.60 -16.84
N MET A 290 8.62 -7.18 -15.75
CA MET A 290 7.65 -8.27 -15.75
C MET A 290 6.24 -7.73 -15.44
N GLU A 291 5.27 -7.98 -16.32
CA GLU A 291 3.93 -7.38 -16.21
C GLU A 291 3.07 -8.11 -15.17
N THR A 292 3.08 -9.45 -15.19
CA THR A 292 2.20 -10.29 -14.35
C THR A 292 2.92 -11.50 -13.75
N GLY A 293 2.34 -12.06 -12.69
CA GLY A 293 2.89 -13.24 -12.02
C GLY A 293 2.95 -14.52 -12.86
N GLU A 294 2.24 -14.60 -14.00
CA GLU A 294 2.28 -15.73 -14.92
C GLU A 294 3.66 -15.90 -15.58
N GLU A 295 4.44 -14.83 -15.65
CA GLU A 295 5.79 -14.80 -16.23
C GLU A 295 6.86 -15.35 -15.26
N ILE A 296 6.52 -15.54 -13.98
CA ILE A 296 7.48 -15.98 -12.97
C ILE A 296 7.73 -17.48 -13.10
N PRO A 297 8.97 -17.91 -13.41
CA PRO A 297 9.30 -19.34 -13.43
C PRO A 297 9.34 -19.91 -12.00
N ILE A 298 8.52 -20.93 -11.74
CA ILE A 298 8.46 -21.60 -10.44
C ILE A 298 9.42 -22.81 -10.41
N GLU A 299 10.43 -22.73 -9.55
CA GLU A 299 11.39 -23.80 -9.30
C GLU A 299 10.72 -25.03 -8.68
N GLN A 300 10.92 -26.20 -9.29
CA GLN A 300 10.62 -27.51 -8.69
C GLN A 300 11.88 -28.03 -7.99
N ARG A 301 11.77 -28.35 -6.70
CA ARG A 301 12.89 -28.82 -5.88
C ARG A 301 12.89 -30.33 -5.71
N ASP A 302 13.97 -30.84 -5.13
CA ASP A 302 14.16 -32.26 -4.86
C ASP A 302 12.96 -32.85 -4.09
N ALA A 303 12.48 -33.99 -4.54
CA ALA A 303 11.40 -34.74 -3.91
C ALA A 303 11.76 -35.18 -2.49
N GLU A 304 13.05 -35.34 -2.19
CA GLU A 304 13.51 -35.79 -0.88
C GLU A 304 13.19 -34.78 0.24
N GLU A 305 13.05 -33.49 -0.05
CA GLU A 305 12.63 -32.48 0.94
C GLU A 305 11.22 -32.77 1.50
N VAL A 306 10.36 -33.40 0.69
CA VAL A 306 9.00 -33.80 1.09
C VAL A 306 8.99 -35.21 1.66
N ARG A 307 9.72 -36.15 1.03
CA ARG A 307 9.79 -37.56 1.47
C ARG A 307 10.47 -37.73 2.81
N HIS A 308 11.27 -36.75 3.24
CA HIS A 308 11.97 -36.76 4.50
C HIS A 308 11.57 -35.58 5.39
N PHE A 309 11.72 -35.80 6.69
CA PHE A 309 11.71 -34.78 7.72
C PHE A 309 12.99 -34.92 8.54
N GLY A 310 13.95 -34.03 8.31
CA GLY A 310 15.33 -34.25 8.76
C GLY A 310 15.90 -35.53 8.15
N GLU A 311 16.55 -36.35 8.97
CA GLU A 311 17.11 -37.64 8.53
C GLU A 311 16.08 -38.77 8.42
N LYS A 312 14.80 -38.52 8.79
CA LYS A 312 13.77 -39.56 8.83
C LYS A 312 12.89 -39.53 7.60
N GLN A 313 12.73 -40.69 6.96
CA GLN A 313 11.78 -40.88 5.87
C GLN A 313 10.34 -40.86 6.39
N THR A 314 9.48 -40.05 5.76
CA THR A 314 8.07 -39.84 6.10
C THR A 314 7.11 -40.17 4.96
N ALA A 315 7.61 -40.36 3.74
CA ALA A 315 6.84 -40.87 2.60
C ALA A 315 7.59 -42.01 1.87
N PRO A 316 6.89 -42.93 1.17
CA PRO A 316 7.54 -44.02 0.44
C PRO A 316 8.54 -43.53 -0.61
N THR A 317 9.67 -44.21 -0.77
CA THR A 317 10.78 -43.78 -1.65
C THR A 317 10.34 -43.53 -3.09
N ASN A 318 9.41 -44.34 -3.59
CA ASN A 318 8.97 -44.30 -4.99
C ASN A 318 7.68 -43.49 -5.21
N VAL A 319 7.16 -42.79 -4.19
CA VAL A 319 5.96 -41.94 -4.38
C VAL A 319 6.34 -40.70 -5.20
N ASN A 320 5.53 -40.36 -6.20
CA ASN A 320 5.71 -39.11 -6.93
C ASN A 320 5.47 -37.92 -6.00
N VAL A 321 6.31 -36.90 -6.12
CA VAL A 321 6.24 -35.68 -5.31
C VAL A 321 6.11 -34.48 -6.23
N PHE A 322 5.21 -33.58 -5.85
CA PHE A 322 5.14 -32.23 -6.40
C PHE A 322 5.69 -31.27 -5.34
N ASN A 323 6.81 -30.61 -5.63
CA ASN A 323 7.53 -29.77 -4.67
C ASN A 323 7.92 -28.42 -5.29
N PRO A 324 6.94 -27.54 -5.61
CA PRO A 324 7.24 -26.17 -5.98
C PRO A 324 7.85 -25.42 -4.80
N ALA A 325 8.95 -24.71 -5.04
CA ALA A 325 9.61 -23.92 -4.00
C ALA A 325 8.84 -22.63 -3.65
N PHE A 326 8.01 -22.15 -4.56
CA PHE A 326 7.31 -20.87 -4.48
C PHE A 326 5.89 -21.01 -5.06
N ASP A 327 5.00 -20.13 -4.66
CA ASP A 327 3.73 -19.87 -5.34
C ASP A 327 3.57 -18.38 -5.62
N VAL A 328 2.61 -18.04 -6.49
CA VAL A 328 2.31 -16.65 -6.86
C VAL A 328 1.01 -16.24 -6.19
N THR A 329 1.11 -15.22 -5.34
CA THR A 329 -0.05 -14.55 -4.74
C THR A 329 -0.53 -13.46 -5.68
N PRO A 330 -1.80 -13.53 -6.14
CA PRO A 330 -2.33 -12.55 -7.06
C PRO A 330 -2.59 -11.23 -6.32
N HIS A 331 -2.30 -10.11 -6.98
CA HIS A 331 -2.29 -8.79 -6.36
C HIS A 331 -3.65 -8.38 -5.76
N GLN A 332 -4.77 -8.96 -6.22
CA GLN A 332 -6.11 -8.68 -5.66
C GLN A 332 -6.31 -9.27 -4.26
N ASN A 333 -5.42 -10.15 -3.80
CA ASN A 333 -5.42 -10.65 -2.42
C ASN A 333 -4.49 -9.84 -1.50
N ILE A 334 -3.70 -8.91 -2.05
CA ILE A 334 -2.74 -8.11 -1.30
C ILE A 334 -3.41 -6.78 -0.92
N THR A 335 -3.32 -6.42 0.35
CA THR A 335 -3.83 -5.15 0.88
C THR A 335 -2.87 -4.00 0.58
N ALA A 336 -1.58 -4.21 0.85
CA ALA A 336 -0.52 -3.25 0.55
C ALA A 336 0.85 -3.93 0.42
N ILE A 337 1.75 -3.27 -0.30
CA ILE A 337 3.17 -3.66 -0.44
C ILE A 337 4.01 -2.60 0.27
N ILE A 338 4.76 -3.02 1.30
CA ILE A 338 5.55 -2.16 2.18
C ILE A 338 7.00 -2.20 1.69
N THR A 339 7.54 -1.04 1.32
CA THR A 339 8.91 -0.86 0.85
C THR A 339 9.66 0.17 1.69
N GLU A 340 10.96 0.32 1.45
CA GLU A 340 11.77 1.34 2.11
C GLU A 340 11.44 2.76 1.66
N LYS A 341 10.71 2.92 0.55
CA LYS A 341 10.28 4.23 0.04
C LYS A 341 8.86 4.61 0.45
N GLY A 342 8.11 3.69 1.05
CA GLY A 342 6.75 3.91 1.51
C GLY A 342 5.87 2.69 1.28
N VAL A 343 4.55 2.92 1.32
CA VAL A 343 3.55 1.87 1.22
C VAL A 343 2.79 2.03 -0.09
N ALA A 344 2.86 1.01 -0.94
CA ALA A 344 2.10 0.94 -2.18
C ALA A 344 0.75 0.27 -1.93
N TYR A 345 -0.31 0.87 -2.45
CA TYR A 345 -1.68 0.33 -2.45
C TYR A 345 -2.17 0.15 -3.90
N PRO A 346 -3.21 -0.66 -4.16
CA PRO A 346 -3.78 -0.79 -5.50
C PRO A 346 -4.28 0.56 -6.08
N PRO A 347 -4.18 0.82 -7.39
CA PRO A 347 -3.52 -0.01 -8.41
C PRO A 347 -1.99 0.01 -8.25
N TYR A 348 -1.38 -1.17 -8.18
CA TYR A 348 0.05 -1.29 -7.85
C TYR A 348 0.97 -0.81 -8.98
N SER A 349 0.54 -0.92 -10.24
CA SER A 349 1.28 -0.42 -11.40
C SER A 349 1.63 1.07 -11.27
N GLU A 350 0.75 1.85 -10.65
CA GLU A 350 0.93 3.29 -10.43
C GLU A 350 1.71 3.57 -9.14
N SER A 351 1.29 2.95 -8.03
CA SER A 351 1.89 3.23 -6.72
C SER A 351 3.33 2.73 -6.61
N LEU A 352 3.66 1.55 -7.19
CA LEU A 352 5.04 1.05 -7.25
C LEU A 352 5.91 1.91 -8.18
N LYS A 353 5.35 2.39 -9.30
CA LYS A 353 6.05 3.33 -10.20
C LYS A 353 6.33 4.65 -9.49
N ALA A 354 5.38 5.20 -8.74
CA ALA A 354 5.57 6.41 -7.96
C ALA A 354 6.72 6.25 -6.94
N LEU A 355 6.75 5.14 -6.19
CA LEU A 355 7.83 4.83 -5.25
C LEU A 355 9.18 4.72 -5.93
N ARG A 356 9.25 4.07 -7.10
CA ARG A 356 10.48 3.96 -7.91
C ARG A 356 11.01 5.34 -8.34
N GLU A 357 10.11 6.24 -8.70
CA GLU A 357 10.43 7.61 -9.12
C GLU A 357 10.71 8.56 -7.93
N GLY A 358 10.68 8.07 -6.70
CA GLY A 358 10.88 8.89 -5.49
C GLY A 358 9.71 9.83 -5.18
N LYS A 359 8.54 9.58 -5.76
CA LYS A 359 7.29 10.30 -5.48
C LYS A 359 6.55 9.62 -4.34
N LYS A 360 5.77 10.38 -3.57
CA LYS A 360 4.87 9.80 -2.57
C LYS A 360 3.70 9.12 -3.29
N PRO A 361 3.36 7.87 -2.95
CA PRO A 361 2.07 7.29 -3.34
C PRO A 361 0.96 8.12 -2.71
N HIS A 362 -0.16 8.25 -3.42
CA HIS A 362 -1.33 8.94 -2.88
C HIS A 362 -1.81 8.28 -1.57
N ASP A 363 -2.18 9.10 -0.59
CA ASP A 363 -2.54 8.65 0.76
C ASP A 363 -3.95 8.02 0.81
N LYS A 364 -4.02 6.69 0.80
CA LYS A 364 -5.30 5.96 0.93
C LYS A 364 -6.01 6.14 2.27
N LYS A 365 -5.32 6.57 3.34
CA LYS A 365 -6.00 6.84 4.62
C LYS A 365 -6.98 8.00 4.48
N GLY A 366 -6.60 9.03 3.72
CA GLY A 366 -7.49 10.12 3.34
C GLY A 366 -8.68 9.63 2.50
N LEU A 367 -8.42 8.77 1.53
CA LEU A 367 -9.45 8.20 0.65
C LEU A 367 -10.53 7.41 1.42
N PHE A 368 -10.14 6.51 2.31
CA PHE A 368 -11.11 5.72 3.09
C PHE A 368 -11.93 6.60 4.05
N GLU A 369 -11.31 7.62 4.62
CA GLU A 369 -12.01 8.58 5.47
C GLU A 369 -13.04 9.40 4.66
N MET A 370 -12.72 9.80 3.43
CA MET A 370 -13.69 10.42 2.53
C MET A 370 -14.87 9.49 2.22
N GLN A 371 -14.62 8.22 1.89
CA GLN A 371 -15.70 7.24 1.64
C GLN A 371 -16.62 7.10 2.86
N LYS A 372 -16.04 7.03 4.05
CA LYS A 372 -16.79 6.95 5.31
C LYS A 372 -17.63 8.19 5.59
N GLN A 373 -17.11 9.39 5.33
CA GLN A 373 -17.85 10.63 5.52
C GLN A 373 -19.01 10.77 4.52
N VAL A 374 -18.78 10.44 3.25
CA VAL A 374 -19.84 10.40 2.23
C VAL A 374 -20.92 9.39 2.62
N LEU A 375 -20.56 8.16 3.02
CA LEU A 375 -21.53 7.16 3.46
C LEU A 375 -22.33 7.60 4.69
N LYS A 376 -21.66 8.17 5.70
CA LYS A 376 -22.33 8.69 6.89
C LYS A 376 -23.36 9.75 6.52
N THR A 377 -23.00 10.65 5.62
CA THR A 377 -23.88 11.74 5.15
C THR A 377 -25.05 11.18 4.34
N ALA A 378 -24.77 10.21 3.47
CA ALA A 378 -25.75 9.46 2.70
C ALA A 378 -26.84 8.86 3.59
N LYS A 379 -26.45 8.21 4.70
CA LYS A 379 -27.40 7.67 5.67
C LYS A 379 -28.17 8.75 6.43
N ALA A 380 -27.54 9.88 6.75
CA ALA A 380 -28.20 11.00 7.42
C ALA A 380 -29.26 11.69 6.53
N VAL A 381 -28.96 11.87 5.24
CA VAL A 381 -29.88 12.47 4.24
C VAL A 381 -31.14 11.63 4.04
N VAL A 382 -31.01 10.31 4.04
CA VAL A 382 -32.17 9.41 3.98
C VAL A 382 -32.95 9.44 5.29
N ALA A 383 -32.27 9.38 6.44
CA ALA A 383 -32.91 9.42 7.75
C ALA A 383 -33.69 10.73 8.01
N SER A 384 -33.31 11.85 7.37
CA SER A 384 -34.03 13.12 7.46
C SER A 384 -35.20 13.25 6.48
N GLY A 385 -35.39 12.29 5.56
CA GLY A 385 -36.46 12.32 4.57
C GLY A 385 -36.23 13.28 3.39
N LEU A 386 -35.01 13.83 3.24
CA LEU A 386 -34.66 14.70 2.10
C LEU A 386 -34.51 13.92 0.79
N VAL A 387 -34.32 12.60 0.88
CA VAL A 387 -34.21 11.68 -0.24
C VAL A 387 -35.11 10.48 0.01
N SER A 388 -35.72 9.97 -1.04
CA SER A 388 -36.46 8.71 -1.03
C SER A 388 -35.80 7.69 -1.97
N GLY A 389 -35.69 6.43 -1.56
CA GLY A 389 -35.14 5.35 -2.39
C GLY A 389 -33.67 5.56 -2.75
N THR A 390 -33.35 5.43 -4.05
CA THR A 390 -31.98 5.56 -4.59
C THR A 390 -31.74 6.92 -5.26
N PHE A 391 -32.66 7.88 -5.10
CA PHE A 391 -32.56 9.20 -5.72
C PHE A 391 -31.58 10.08 -4.94
N GLY A 392 -31.12 11.17 -5.54
CA GLY A 392 -30.10 12.05 -4.95
C GLY A 392 -28.69 11.46 -4.99
N ASN A 393 -27.70 12.29 -4.74
CA ASN A 393 -26.29 11.89 -4.71
C ASN A 393 -25.44 12.88 -3.91
N ILE A 394 -24.34 12.37 -3.37
CA ILE A 394 -23.50 13.12 -2.43
C ILE A 394 -22.06 12.94 -2.85
N SER A 395 -21.31 14.04 -2.85
CA SER A 395 -19.88 14.00 -3.03
C SER A 395 -19.12 14.96 -2.12
N MET A 396 -17.84 14.67 -1.94
CA MET A 396 -16.85 15.59 -1.40
C MET A 396 -15.54 15.50 -2.19
N ILE A 397 -14.78 16.59 -2.17
CA ILE A 397 -13.46 16.70 -2.84
C ILE A 397 -12.36 16.93 -1.82
N ASP A 398 -11.23 16.24 -2.00
CA ASP A 398 -9.94 16.66 -1.44
C ASP A 398 -9.16 17.40 -2.53
N ARG A 399 -9.13 18.74 -2.42
CA ARG A 399 -8.48 19.61 -3.40
C ARG A 399 -6.96 19.44 -3.44
N LYS A 400 -6.34 18.99 -2.35
CA LYS A 400 -4.89 18.82 -2.29
C LYS A 400 -4.46 17.59 -3.10
N GLU A 401 -5.23 16.52 -2.98
CA GLU A 401 -4.97 15.26 -3.65
C GLU A 401 -5.66 15.16 -5.04
N GLY A 402 -6.59 16.07 -5.35
CA GLY A 402 -7.28 16.13 -6.65
C GLY A 402 -8.33 15.03 -6.84
N ILE A 403 -8.88 14.50 -5.75
CA ILE A 403 -9.76 13.33 -5.71
C ILE A 403 -11.15 13.69 -5.21
N VAL A 404 -12.17 13.01 -5.74
CA VAL A 404 -13.58 13.18 -5.42
C VAL A 404 -14.16 11.84 -4.97
N ALA A 405 -14.77 11.80 -3.79
CA ALA A 405 -15.57 10.67 -3.34
C ALA A 405 -17.04 10.96 -3.65
N ILE A 406 -17.74 10.04 -4.31
CA ILE A 406 -19.15 10.20 -4.71
C ILE A 406 -19.96 8.92 -4.54
N THR A 407 -21.22 9.06 -4.16
CA THR A 407 -22.18 7.95 -4.12
C THR A 407 -22.29 7.26 -5.50
N PRO A 408 -22.40 5.93 -5.55
CA PRO A 408 -22.55 5.18 -6.79
C PRO A 408 -23.94 5.36 -7.41
N SER A 409 -24.05 5.06 -8.69
CA SER A 409 -25.32 5.09 -9.42
C SER A 409 -26.25 3.95 -9.01
N GLY A 410 -27.51 4.29 -8.71
CA GLY A 410 -28.60 3.33 -8.49
C GLY A 410 -28.46 2.45 -7.23
N ALA A 411 -27.61 2.81 -6.28
CA ALA A 411 -27.44 2.04 -5.05
C ALA A 411 -28.47 2.42 -3.98
N SER A 412 -28.90 1.41 -3.21
CA SER A 412 -29.68 1.59 -1.99
C SER A 412 -28.80 2.25 -0.92
N TYR A 413 -29.20 3.43 -0.44
CA TYR A 413 -28.52 4.14 0.64
C TYR A 413 -28.51 3.35 1.97
N GLU A 414 -29.50 2.48 2.18
CA GLU A 414 -29.61 1.63 3.36
C GLU A 414 -28.57 0.49 3.34
N ASP A 415 -28.40 -0.14 2.17
CA ASP A 415 -27.52 -1.30 1.98
C ASP A 415 -26.07 -0.92 1.63
N MET A 416 -25.85 0.33 1.22
CA MET A 416 -24.54 0.82 0.81
C MET A 416 -23.49 0.71 1.92
N THR A 417 -22.29 0.29 1.54
CA THR A 417 -21.10 0.20 2.39
C THR A 417 -20.03 1.19 1.93
N GLU A 418 -18.96 1.36 2.71
CA GLU A 418 -17.87 2.29 2.38
C GLU A 418 -17.21 1.92 1.04
N LYS A 419 -17.15 0.62 0.73
CA LYS A 419 -16.54 0.08 -0.51
C LYS A 419 -17.33 0.46 -1.77
N ASP A 420 -18.62 0.76 -1.63
CA ASP A 420 -19.49 1.12 -2.75
C ASP A 420 -19.31 2.59 -3.17
N ILE A 421 -18.74 3.44 -2.30
CA ILE A 421 -18.46 4.84 -2.63
C ILE A 421 -17.36 4.91 -3.69
N CYS A 422 -17.66 5.51 -4.84
CA CYS A 422 -16.72 5.64 -5.93
C CYS A 422 -15.73 6.78 -5.67
N ILE A 423 -14.47 6.58 -6.05
CA ILE A 423 -13.45 7.64 -6.07
C ILE A 423 -13.13 7.96 -7.52
N THR A 424 -13.19 9.24 -7.87
CA THR A 424 -12.76 9.76 -9.17
C THR A 424 -11.74 10.87 -9.03
N ASP A 425 -11.06 11.24 -10.11
CA ASP A 425 -10.39 12.54 -10.21
C ASP A 425 -11.40 13.67 -10.56
N LEU A 426 -10.88 14.89 -10.77
CA LEU A 426 -11.66 16.07 -11.13
C LEU A 426 -12.16 16.07 -12.59
N GLU A 427 -11.60 15.18 -13.40
CA GLU A 427 -11.94 14.93 -14.80
C GLU A 427 -13.00 13.84 -14.94
N GLY A 428 -13.30 13.11 -13.86
CA GLY A 428 -14.30 12.07 -13.78
C GLY A 428 -13.78 10.66 -14.12
N ASN A 429 -12.46 10.47 -14.20
CA ASN A 429 -11.87 9.15 -14.36
C ASN A 429 -11.92 8.40 -13.04
N ILE A 430 -12.21 7.10 -13.08
CA ILE A 430 -12.26 6.25 -11.89
C ILE A 430 -10.83 6.10 -11.34
N TYR A 431 -10.66 6.51 -10.10
CA TYR A 431 -9.38 6.49 -9.39
C TYR A 431 -9.19 5.22 -8.57
N LEU A 432 -10.27 4.74 -7.94
CA LEU A 432 -10.31 3.47 -7.23
C LEU A 432 -11.37 2.59 -7.88
N GLU A 433 -10.93 1.53 -8.58
CA GLU A 433 -11.87 0.55 -9.14
C GLU A 433 -12.67 -0.14 -8.03
N ASN A 434 -13.98 -0.14 -8.20
CA ASN A 434 -14.92 -0.95 -7.45
C ASN A 434 -15.99 -1.50 -8.42
N ASP A 435 -16.78 -2.48 -7.99
CA ASP A 435 -17.84 -3.08 -8.84
C ASP A 435 -19.03 -2.14 -9.08
N LYS A 436 -18.89 -0.84 -8.80
CA LYS A 436 -19.92 0.19 -8.91
C LYS A 436 -19.50 1.25 -9.91
N LYS A 437 -20.50 1.91 -10.51
CA LYS A 437 -20.29 3.09 -11.34
C LYS A 437 -20.58 4.34 -10.50
N PRO A 438 -19.83 5.45 -10.66
CA PRO A 438 -20.18 6.72 -10.05
C PRO A 438 -21.59 7.16 -10.43
N SER A 439 -22.21 8.03 -9.62
CA SER A 439 -23.50 8.66 -9.96
C SER A 439 -23.51 9.19 -11.39
N SER A 440 -24.64 9.01 -12.09
CA SER A 440 -24.82 9.61 -13.42
C SER A 440 -24.71 11.13 -13.41
N GLU A 441 -24.88 11.76 -12.24
CA GLU A 441 -24.78 13.23 -12.06
C GLU A 441 -23.41 13.69 -11.58
N LEU A 442 -22.40 12.83 -11.58
CA LEU A 442 -21.01 13.22 -11.37
C LEU A 442 -20.60 14.48 -12.18
N PRO A 443 -20.98 14.64 -13.47
CA PRO A 443 -20.65 15.86 -14.23
C PRO A 443 -21.13 17.16 -13.58
N MET A 444 -22.31 17.14 -12.94
CA MET A 444 -22.86 18.30 -12.22
C MET A 444 -22.00 18.64 -10.99
N HIS A 445 -21.60 17.62 -10.23
CA HIS A 445 -20.76 17.80 -9.02
C HIS A 445 -19.39 18.35 -9.38
N LEU A 446 -18.76 17.79 -10.42
CA LEU A 446 -17.47 18.26 -10.93
C LEU A 446 -17.56 19.70 -11.44
N ALA A 447 -18.61 20.06 -12.18
CA ALA A 447 -18.82 21.43 -12.66
C ALA A 447 -18.93 22.44 -11.51
N VAL A 448 -19.61 22.07 -10.42
CA VAL A 448 -19.67 22.90 -9.20
C VAL A 448 -18.27 23.06 -8.58
N TYR A 449 -17.49 21.98 -8.44
CA TYR A 449 -16.15 22.07 -7.85
C TYR A 449 -15.16 22.89 -8.68
N HIS A 450 -15.27 22.84 -10.02
CA HIS A 450 -14.49 23.65 -10.94
C HIS A 450 -14.87 25.13 -10.88
N ALA A 451 -16.16 25.44 -10.77
CA ALA A 451 -16.65 26.82 -10.74
C ALA A 451 -16.52 27.51 -9.38
N ARG A 452 -16.53 26.74 -8.28
CA ARG A 452 -16.60 27.26 -6.90
C ARG A 452 -15.55 26.63 -6.00
N GLU A 453 -14.41 27.31 -5.87
CA GLU A 453 -13.30 26.90 -4.98
C GLU A 453 -13.69 26.84 -3.50
N ASP A 454 -14.72 27.59 -3.09
CA ASP A 454 -15.21 27.64 -1.71
C ASP A 454 -16.20 26.51 -1.37
N ILE A 455 -16.53 25.63 -2.33
CA ILE A 455 -17.39 24.46 -2.15
C ILE A 455 -16.53 23.20 -2.23
N ASN A 456 -16.55 22.38 -1.18
CA ASN A 456 -15.84 21.09 -1.12
C ASN A 456 -16.79 19.90 -0.90
N ALA A 457 -18.08 20.14 -0.71
CA ALA A 457 -19.11 19.12 -0.55
C ALA A 457 -20.35 19.53 -1.34
N VAL A 458 -20.98 18.57 -2.02
CA VAL A 458 -22.22 18.77 -2.79
C VAL A 458 -23.19 17.66 -2.42
N ILE A 459 -24.43 18.04 -2.12
CA ILE A 459 -25.55 17.15 -1.85
C ILE A 459 -26.68 17.52 -2.80
N HIS A 460 -27.07 16.57 -3.63
CA HIS A 460 -28.28 16.64 -4.45
C HIS A 460 -29.40 15.84 -3.78
N THR A 461 -30.56 16.48 -3.61
CA THR A 461 -31.73 15.89 -2.95
C THR A 461 -33.00 16.06 -3.79
N HIS A 462 -34.02 15.27 -3.45
CA HIS A 462 -35.37 15.31 -4.03
C HIS A 462 -36.38 15.63 -2.93
N SER A 463 -36.03 16.62 -2.09
CA SER A 463 -36.81 16.99 -0.92
C SER A 463 -38.20 17.51 -1.34
N LEU A 464 -39.24 17.13 -0.61
CA LEU A 464 -40.62 17.16 -1.09
C LEU A 464 -41.07 18.56 -1.52
N TYR A 465 -41.01 19.54 -0.60
CA TYR A 465 -41.55 20.87 -0.83
C TYR A 465 -40.70 21.67 -1.82
N ALA A 466 -39.37 21.56 -1.72
CA ALA A 466 -38.48 22.23 -2.66
C ALA A 466 -38.66 21.67 -4.08
N THR A 467 -38.85 20.36 -4.23
CA THR A 467 -39.12 19.72 -5.52
C THR A 467 -40.48 20.11 -6.08
N VAL A 468 -41.51 20.28 -5.23
CA VAL A 468 -42.81 20.83 -5.66
C VAL A 468 -42.63 22.21 -6.29
N LEU A 469 -41.93 23.13 -5.62
CA LEU A 469 -41.69 24.48 -6.15
C LEU A 469 -40.82 24.44 -7.42
N ALA A 470 -39.79 23.59 -7.43
CA ALA A 470 -38.94 23.40 -8.61
C ALA A 470 -39.72 22.86 -9.82
N SER A 471 -40.72 22.00 -9.61
CA SER A 471 -41.60 21.52 -10.69
C SER A 471 -42.51 22.61 -11.26
N GLN A 472 -42.76 23.67 -10.48
CA GLN A 472 -43.59 24.82 -10.87
C GLN A 472 -42.78 25.96 -11.50
N GLY A 473 -41.46 25.84 -11.54
CA GLY A 473 -40.59 26.91 -12.02
C GLY A 473 -40.42 28.06 -11.00
N GLU A 474 -40.78 27.83 -9.73
CA GLU A 474 -40.79 28.85 -8.69
C GLU A 474 -39.46 28.87 -7.94
N LYS A 475 -38.95 30.08 -7.68
CA LYS A 475 -37.84 30.32 -6.76
C LYS A 475 -38.34 30.29 -5.32
N ILE A 476 -37.44 30.06 -4.37
CA ILE A 476 -37.80 30.10 -2.94
C ILE A 476 -37.32 31.43 -2.36
N PRO A 477 -38.21 32.34 -1.95
CA PRO A 477 -37.80 33.56 -1.28
C PRO A 477 -37.32 33.28 0.15
N ALA A 478 -36.53 34.20 0.71
CA ALA A 478 -36.05 34.11 2.08
C ALA A 478 -37.19 34.35 3.09
N VAL A 479 -37.93 33.29 3.43
CA VAL A 479 -39.02 33.30 4.43
C VAL A 479 -38.53 32.99 5.85
N LEU A 480 -37.34 32.41 5.98
CA LEU A 480 -36.67 32.12 7.26
C LEU A 480 -35.29 32.78 7.31
N THR A 481 -34.86 33.23 8.49
CA THR A 481 -33.59 33.96 8.64
C THR A 481 -32.39 33.06 8.34
N GLU A 482 -32.54 31.78 8.68
CA GLU A 482 -31.61 30.68 8.49
C GLU A 482 -31.34 30.39 7.02
N MET A 483 -32.26 30.74 6.10
CA MET A 483 -32.03 30.61 4.64
C MET A 483 -30.84 31.44 4.14
N GLY A 484 -30.37 32.41 4.94
CA GLY A 484 -29.08 33.05 4.70
C GLY A 484 -27.89 32.08 4.64
N LEU A 485 -28.00 30.86 5.20
CA LEU A 485 -26.98 29.81 5.04
C LEU A 485 -26.91 29.26 3.61
N ALA A 486 -28.03 29.30 2.88
CA ALA A 486 -28.14 28.82 1.52
C ALA A 486 -27.84 29.90 0.47
N GLY A 487 -27.94 31.19 0.80
CA GLY A 487 -27.68 32.27 -0.16
C GLY A 487 -27.99 33.67 0.36
N SER A 488 -27.61 34.69 -0.41
CA SER A 488 -27.86 36.10 -0.08
C SER A 488 -29.20 36.61 -0.64
N GLY A 489 -30.23 35.76 -0.73
CA GLY A 489 -31.50 36.13 -1.35
C GLY A 489 -32.37 34.91 -1.65
N GLU A 490 -33.06 34.96 -2.79
CA GLU A 490 -33.89 33.85 -3.27
C GLU A 490 -33.02 32.66 -3.68
N ILE A 491 -33.55 31.45 -3.49
CA ILE A 491 -32.98 30.24 -4.07
C ILE A 491 -33.41 30.18 -5.53
N GLU A 492 -32.44 30.44 -6.40
CA GLU A 492 -32.59 30.44 -7.85
C GLU A 492 -32.90 29.05 -8.40
N ILE A 493 -33.47 28.99 -9.60
CA ILE A 493 -33.83 27.76 -10.29
C ILE A 493 -33.12 27.64 -11.63
N ALA A 494 -32.45 26.51 -11.85
CA ALA A 494 -31.88 26.13 -13.12
C ALA A 494 -32.99 25.66 -14.08
N PRO A 495 -32.95 26.05 -15.37
CA PRO A 495 -33.83 25.50 -16.40
C PRO A 495 -33.77 23.96 -16.45
N PHE A 496 -34.82 23.36 -17.01
CA PHE A 496 -34.86 21.90 -17.16
C PHE A 496 -33.77 21.44 -18.12
N ALA A 497 -33.00 20.45 -17.68
CA ALA A 497 -32.05 19.69 -18.48
C ALA A 497 -32.00 18.24 -17.98
N TYR A 498 -31.60 17.32 -18.85
CA TYR A 498 -31.61 15.90 -18.50
C TYR A 498 -30.57 15.56 -17.42
N PRO A 499 -30.89 14.72 -16.41
CA PRO A 499 -29.94 14.21 -15.43
C PRO A 499 -28.70 13.60 -16.10
N GLY A 500 -27.52 13.96 -15.60
CA GLY A 500 -26.22 13.52 -16.13
C GLY A 500 -25.77 14.19 -17.44
N SER A 501 -26.54 15.14 -17.97
CA SER A 501 -26.12 15.93 -19.13
C SER A 501 -25.14 17.05 -18.75
N LYS A 502 -24.30 17.46 -19.71
CA LYS A 502 -23.45 18.65 -19.56
C LYS A 502 -24.28 19.92 -19.38
N GLU A 503 -25.41 20.01 -20.07
CA GLU A 503 -26.33 21.15 -19.97
C GLU A 503 -26.85 21.33 -18.54
N LEU A 504 -27.24 20.24 -17.87
CA LEU A 504 -27.65 20.31 -16.46
C LEU A 504 -26.52 20.83 -15.57
N ALA A 505 -25.30 20.36 -15.79
CA ALA A 505 -24.12 20.81 -15.03
C ALA A 505 -23.88 22.32 -15.22
N ASP A 506 -23.92 22.81 -16.46
CA ASP A 506 -23.70 24.22 -16.80
C ASP A 506 -24.82 25.12 -16.22
N GLU A 507 -26.08 24.71 -16.33
CA GLU A 507 -27.21 25.46 -15.77
C GLU A 507 -27.24 25.44 -14.24
N THR A 508 -26.83 24.33 -13.62
CA THR A 508 -26.68 24.24 -12.16
C THR A 508 -25.69 25.27 -11.65
N VAL A 509 -24.51 25.37 -12.28
CA VAL A 509 -23.48 26.35 -11.90
C VAL A 509 -23.99 27.78 -12.05
N LYS A 510 -24.71 28.09 -13.14
CA LYS A 510 -25.30 29.41 -13.37
C LYS A 510 -26.32 29.78 -12.30
N ALA A 511 -27.24 28.87 -11.98
CA ALA A 511 -28.27 29.08 -10.96
C ALA A 511 -27.66 29.18 -9.55
N LEU A 512 -26.67 28.35 -9.25
CA LEU A 512 -25.96 28.38 -7.97
C LEU A 512 -25.25 29.73 -7.76
N GLY A 513 -24.63 30.29 -8.81
CA GLY A 513 -24.01 31.62 -8.77
C GLY A 513 -23.07 31.79 -7.57
N LYS A 514 -23.39 32.72 -6.67
CA LYS A 514 -22.67 32.93 -5.40
C LYS A 514 -23.32 32.23 -4.20
N ASN A 515 -24.52 31.70 -4.37
CA ASN A 515 -25.27 31.00 -3.33
C ASN A 515 -24.68 29.61 -3.07
N TYR A 516 -25.15 28.97 -2.00
CA TYR A 516 -24.82 27.61 -1.61
C TYR A 516 -25.93 26.63 -1.95
N ALA A 517 -27.07 27.08 -2.48
CA ALA A 517 -28.08 26.21 -3.04
C ALA A 517 -28.76 26.80 -4.28
N CYS A 518 -29.24 25.90 -5.14
CA CYS A 518 -30.18 26.20 -6.22
C CYS A 518 -31.17 25.04 -6.41
N LEU A 519 -32.30 25.35 -7.05
CA LEU A 519 -33.27 24.37 -7.50
C LEU A 519 -32.94 23.92 -8.93
N LEU A 520 -33.32 22.68 -9.25
CA LEU A 520 -33.29 22.12 -10.60
C LEU A 520 -34.73 21.89 -11.05
N ALA A 521 -35.16 22.57 -12.13
CA ALA A 521 -36.55 22.48 -12.57
C ALA A 521 -36.99 21.03 -12.79
N ASN A 522 -38.12 20.66 -12.18
CA ASN A 522 -38.70 19.30 -12.24
C ASN A 522 -37.79 18.19 -11.69
N HIS A 523 -36.73 18.53 -10.94
CA HIS A 523 -35.76 17.54 -10.50
C HIS A 523 -35.50 17.57 -8.99
N GLY A 524 -35.04 18.68 -8.42
CA GLY A 524 -34.74 18.71 -6.99
C GLY A 524 -33.87 19.89 -6.57
N VAL A 525 -33.02 19.68 -5.56
CA VAL A 525 -32.17 20.71 -4.95
C VAL A 525 -30.70 20.31 -5.07
N VAL A 526 -29.83 21.27 -5.39
CA VAL A 526 -28.38 21.13 -5.25
C VAL A 526 -27.94 22.05 -4.12
N ALA A 527 -27.29 21.47 -3.10
CA ALA A 527 -26.72 22.19 -1.97
C ALA A 527 -25.20 21.95 -1.91
N GLY A 528 -24.41 23.02 -1.87
CA GLY A 528 -22.95 22.97 -1.74
C GLY A 528 -22.46 23.70 -0.50
N ALA A 529 -21.35 23.26 0.08
CA ALA A 529 -20.68 23.97 1.19
C ALA A 529 -19.22 23.53 1.33
N GLN A 530 -18.53 24.07 2.34
CA GLN A 530 -17.14 23.70 2.66
C GLN A 530 -16.99 22.28 3.25
N THR A 531 -18.05 21.74 3.86
CA THR A 531 -18.06 20.41 4.49
C THR A 531 -19.39 19.71 4.23
N LEU A 532 -19.41 18.38 4.31
CA LEU A 532 -20.63 17.58 4.14
C LEU A 532 -21.70 17.93 5.17
N ASP A 533 -21.34 18.09 6.44
CA ASP A 533 -22.27 18.50 7.51
C ASP A 533 -22.95 19.85 7.20
N ARG A 534 -22.22 20.79 6.60
CA ARG A 534 -22.77 22.09 6.19
C ARG A 534 -23.63 21.99 4.95
N ALA A 535 -23.21 21.23 3.94
CA ALA A 535 -24.01 21.01 2.74
C ALA A 535 -25.35 20.34 3.13
N PHE A 536 -25.33 19.44 4.11
CA PHE A 536 -26.53 18.81 4.67
C PHE A 536 -27.43 19.82 5.39
N MET A 537 -26.84 20.72 6.19
CA MET A 537 -27.58 21.82 6.83
C MET A 537 -28.23 22.73 5.78
N VAL A 538 -27.50 23.11 4.73
CA VAL A 538 -28.03 23.93 3.62
C VAL A 538 -29.21 23.22 2.94
N ALA A 539 -29.07 21.94 2.58
CA ALA A 539 -30.16 21.17 1.99
C ALA A 539 -31.40 21.12 2.89
N SER A 540 -31.21 20.93 4.19
CA SER A 540 -32.30 20.87 5.18
C SER A 540 -33.05 22.20 5.28
N ILE A 541 -32.33 23.33 5.30
CA ILE A 541 -32.90 24.67 5.42
C ILE A 541 -33.65 25.07 4.15
N VAL A 542 -33.16 24.66 2.97
CA VAL A 542 -33.88 24.90 1.71
C VAL A 542 -35.22 24.17 1.73
N GLU A 543 -35.26 22.93 2.23
CA GLU A 543 -36.52 22.19 2.37
C GLU A 543 -37.46 22.82 3.41
N GLU A 544 -36.93 23.27 4.55
CA GLU A 544 -37.73 23.95 5.58
C GLU A 544 -38.29 25.28 5.07
N GLY A 545 -37.48 26.08 4.40
CA GLY A 545 -37.90 27.32 3.75
C GLY A 545 -38.93 27.08 2.65
N ALA A 546 -38.75 26.03 1.83
CA ALA A 546 -39.72 25.62 0.83
C ALA A 546 -41.05 25.21 1.46
N HIS A 547 -41.00 24.46 2.57
CA HIS A 547 -42.19 24.03 3.30
C HIS A 547 -42.97 25.24 3.86
N VAL A 548 -42.28 26.16 4.54
CA VAL A 548 -42.90 27.38 5.08
C VAL A 548 -43.50 28.22 3.96
N TYR A 549 -42.74 28.46 2.88
CA TYR A 549 -43.22 29.23 1.73
C TYR A 549 -44.45 28.58 1.06
N TYR A 550 -44.42 27.26 0.89
CA TYR A 550 -45.54 26.50 0.33
C TYR A 550 -46.81 26.57 1.18
N LEU A 551 -46.68 26.67 2.52
CA LEU A 551 -47.82 26.87 3.41
C LEU A 551 -48.29 28.32 3.44
N GLU A 552 -47.37 29.29 3.51
CA GLU A 552 -47.72 30.72 3.56
C GLU A 552 -48.48 31.18 2.32
N ARG A 553 -48.16 30.63 1.13
CA ARG A 553 -48.86 30.95 -0.11
C ARG A 553 -50.32 30.48 -0.16
N GLN A 554 -50.77 29.67 0.80
CA GLN A 554 -52.20 29.36 0.97
C GLN A 554 -52.97 30.50 1.65
N SER A 555 -52.26 31.53 2.11
CA SER A 555 -52.80 32.76 2.69
C SER A 555 -52.50 33.97 1.80
N ASP A 556 -53.22 35.07 2.00
CA ASP A 556 -52.97 36.34 1.28
C ASP A 556 -51.71 37.09 1.77
N LYS A 557 -50.88 36.49 2.63
CA LYS A 557 -49.71 37.13 3.24
C LYS A 557 -48.51 36.19 3.31
N ILE A 558 -47.43 36.57 2.63
CA ILE A 558 -46.12 35.90 2.70
C ILE A 558 -45.17 36.81 3.48
N SER A 559 -44.49 36.25 4.48
CA SER A 559 -43.56 36.99 5.33
C SER A 559 -42.13 36.84 4.82
N ILE A 560 -41.64 37.86 4.13
CA ILE A 560 -40.26 37.89 3.63
C ILE A 560 -39.33 38.47 4.69
N VAL A 561 -38.25 37.76 4.99
CA VAL A 561 -37.22 38.20 5.92
C VAL A 561 -36.54 39.46 5.37
N PRO A 562 -36.34 40.50 6.21
CA PRO A 562 -35.62 41.69 5.78
C PRO A 562 -34.24 41.35 5.25
N LYS A 563 -33.87 41.95 4.10
CA LYS A 563 -32.61 41.68 3.39
C LYS A 563 -31.37 41.65 4.28
N GLN A 564 -31.27 42.59 5.21
CA GLN A 564 -30.14 42.70 6.12
C GLN A 564 -29.99 41.48 7.05
N ALA A 565 -31.09 40.81 7.42
CA ALA A 565 -31.05 39.68 8.35
C ALA A 565 -30.45 38.44 7.69
N TYR A 566 -30.91 38.03 6.50
CA TYR A 566 -30.34 36.88 5.81
C TYR A 566 -28.94 37.17 5.24
N GLU A 567 -28.64 38.42 4.85
CA GLU A 567 -27.29 38.79 4.40
C GLU A 567 -26.26 38.72 5.52
N THR A 568 -26.64 39.04 6.76
CA THR A 568 -25.76 38.88 7.92
C THR A 568 -25.44 37.41 8.16
N VAL A 569 -26.43 36.51 8.07
CA VAL A 569 -26.22 35.05 8.16
C VAL A 569 -25.33 34.55 7.03
N PHE A 570 -25.57 35.00 5.79
CA PHE A 570 -24.76 34.62 4.63
C PHE A 570 -23.30 35.06 4.75
N LYS A 571 -23.04 36.30 5.21
CA LYS A 571 -21.67 36.77 5.46
C LYS A 571 -20.99 35.96 6.56
N ALA A 572 -21.71 35.61 7.62
CA ALA A 572 -21.19 34.76 8.67
C ALA A 572 -20.79 33.38 8.12
N MET A 573 -21.63 32.77 7.26
CA MET A 573 -21.34 31.51 6.58
C MET A 573 -20.04 31.57 5.76
N GLN A 574 -19.84 32.66 4.98
CA GLN A 574 -18.64 32.85 4.15
C GLN A 574 -17.35 33.06 4.95
N GLN A 575 -17.44 33.54 6.20
CA GLN A 575 -16.30 33.80 7.07
C GLN A 575 -15.97 32.63 8.00
N TYR A 576 -16.88 31.66 8.13
CA TYR A 576 -16.75 30.60 9.13
C TYR A 576 -15.77 29.51 8.67
N GLY A 577 -14.63 29.40 9.35
CA GLY A 577 -13.58 28.42 9.04
C GLY A 577 -12.46 28.92 8.12
N LYS A 578 -12.35 30.26 7.95
CA LYS A 578 -11.12 30.91 7.49
C LYS A 578 -10.16 31.17 8.62
#